data_AF-A0A7S2JR58-F1
#
_entry.id   AF-A0A7S2JR58-F1
#
_cell.length_a   1.000
_cell.length_b   1.000
_cell.length_c   1.000
_cell.angle_alpha   90.00
_cell.angle_beta   90.00
_cell.angle_gamma   90.00
#
_symmetry.space_group_name_H-M   'P 1'
#
loop_
_entity.id
_entity.type
_entity.pdbx_description
1 polymer ?
#
loop_
_entity_poly.entity_id
_entity_poly.type
_entity_poly.pdbx_seq_one_letter_code
_entity_poly.pdbx_strand_id
1 'polypeptide(L)'
;MHTYILTMPAPFDVYSWNMCFGLSAAYLFYFARFGFDHSGARTMHRGLAAYLAGEVALCWYGQFFPDQVGSYFSHRHWAGNWVQTLFFVRKDAGHKLGRVKAFAPNPRIWRSLEPLGMANGVCNMAYLWLASLNTKASVGLIFQGIKLAGGPTADYSDYFPIGLTQWCCGDFRDALYALPLLPAMQEQLGFESGECFMVRLGAFGMFQDTATWGIYDLKDGLIKGGLLSVSALSKMNAFPSQSVSALADQ
;
A
#
# COMPACT_ATOMS: atom_id res chain seq x y z
N MET A 1 -24.79 13.11 -4.12
CA MET A 1 -23.40 12.68 -3.85
C MET A 1 -23.36 11.24 -3.32
N HIS A 2 -23.96 10.95 -2.15
CA HIS A 2 -24.00 9.58 -1.61
C HIS A 2 -24.65 8.54 -2.54
N THR A 3 -25.75 8.88 -3.21
CA THR A 3 -26.40 7.99 -4.19
C THR A 3 -25.52 7.72 -5.41
N TYR A 4 -24.71 8.70 -5.83
CA TYR A 4 -23.82 8.57 -6.99
C TYR A 4 -22.66 7.60 -6.70
N ILE A 5 -22.06 7.71 -5.51
CA ILE A 5 -21.02 6.80 -5.00
C ILE A 5 -21.54 5.35 -4.93
N LEU A 6 -22.82 5.17 -4.57
CA LEU A 6 -23.43 3.84 -4.40
C LEU A 6 -23.84 3.19 -5.71
N THR A 7 -23.98 3.94 -6.82
CA THR A 7 -24.57 3.43 -8.07
C THR A 7 -23.60 3.33 -9.25
N MET A 8 -22.36 3.83 -9.17
CA MET A 8 -21.35 3.65 -10.22
C MET A 8 -20.36 2.52 -9.88
N PRO A 9 -20.06 1.61 -10.81
CA PRO A 9 -19.04 0.60 -10.59
C PRO A 9 -17.65 1.25 -10.52
N ALA A 10 -16.90 0.89 -9.47
CA ALA A 10 -15.58 1.38 -9.11
C ALA A 10 -14.57 1.59 -10.28
N PRO A 11 -14.47 0.74 -11.33
CA PRO A 11 -13.50 0.99 -12.40
C PRO A 11 -13.82 2.20 -13.30
N PHE A 12 -15.05 2.69 -13.35
CA PHE A 12 -15.43 3.85 -14.16
C PHE A 12 -15.49 5.15 -13.34
N ASP A 13 -15.71 5.07 -12.03
CA ASP A 13 -15.85 6.23 -11.15
C ASP A 13 -14.53 6.95 -10.87
N VAL A 14 -13.39 6.24 -10.76
CA VAL A 14 -12.10 6.88 -10.42
C VAL A 14 -11.65 7.87 -11.50
N TYR A 15 -11.87 7.55 -12.77
CA TYR A 15 -11.52 8.45 -13.87
C TYR A 15 -12.48 9.64 -13.97
N SER A 16 -13.79 9.43 -13.80
CA SER A 16 -14.74 10.53 -13.71
C SER A 16 -14.50 11.39 -12.47
N TRP A 17 -14.08 10.82 -11.35
CA TRP A 17 -13.79 11.52 -10.11
C TRP A 17 -12.50 12.36 -10.21
N ASN A 18 -11.42 11.80 -10.77
CA ASN A 18 -10.18 12.53 -11.02
C ASN A 18 -10.35 13.63 -12.08
N MET A 19 -11.09 13.34 -13.16
CA MET A 19 -11.46 14.33 -14.15
C MET A 19 -12.40 15.38 -13.55
N CYS A 20 -13.33 14.98 -12.68
CA CYS A 20 -14.20 15.89 -11.94
C CYS A 20 -13.38 16.76 -10.98
N PHE A 21 -12.32 16.26 -10.32
CA PHE A 21 -11.43 17.11 -9.53
C PHE A 21 -10.61 18.08 -10.39
N GLY A 22 -10.09 17.63 -11.54
CA GLY A 22 -9.39 18.52 -12.48
C GLY A 22 -10.30 19.61 -13.05
N LEU A 23 -11.50 19.23 -13.51
CA LEU A 23 -12.54 20.14 -13.98
C LEU A 23 -13.12 20.99 -12.85
N SER A 24 -13.22 20.45 -11.63
CA SER A 24 -13.66 21.19 -10.44
C SER A 24 -12.59 22.16 -9.99
N ALA A 25 -11.29 21.89 -10.17
CA ALA A 25 -10.26 22.89 -9.92
C ALA A 25 -10.38 24.04 -10.93
N ALA A 26 -10.51 23.72 -12.22
CA ALA A 26 -10.75 24.75 -13.24
C ALA A 26 -12.04 25.55 -12.95
N TYR A 27 -13.12 24.86 -12.61
CA TYR A 27 -14.39 25.48 -12.26
C TYR A 27 -14.28 26.31 -10.97
N LEU A 28 -13.85 25.74 -9.84
CA LEU A 28 -13.73 26.40 -8.53
C LEU A 28 -12.78 27.61 -8.55
N PHE A 29 -11.66 27.53 -9.27
CA PHE A 29 -10.66 28.61 -9.28
C PHE A 29 -10.84 29.62 -10.42
N TYR A 30 -11.57 29.30 -11.49
CA TYR A 30 -11.68 30.19 -12.67
C TYR A 30 -13.11 30.52 -13.14
N PHE A 31 -14.15 29.73 -12.82
CA PHE A 31 -15.52 29.93 -13.32
C PHE A 31 -16.58 30.12 -12.22
N ALA A 32 -16.46 29.37 -11.13
CA ALA A 32 -17.31 29.46 -9.97
C ALA A 32 -17.08 30.80 -9.27
N ARG A 33 -18.16 31.52 -9.01
CA ARG A 33 -18.13 32.77 -8.21
C ARG A 33 -18.40 32.54 -6.73
N PHE A 34 -18.47 31.28 -6.30
CA PHE A 34 -18.37 30.91 -4.89
C PHE A 34 -16.89 30.98 -4.51
N GLY A 35 -16.38 32.20 -4.39
CA GLY A 35 -15.04 32.42 -3.86
C GLY A 35 -14.92 31.79 -2.48
N PHE A 36 -13.69 31.57 -2.03
CA PHE A 36 -13.47 31.25 -0.63
C PHE A 36 -14.11 32.35 0.23
N ASP A 37 -14.97 31.98 1.18
CA ASP A 37 -15.63 32.93 2.06
C ASP A 37 -14.60 33.53 3.03
N HIS A 38 -13.88 34.54 2.55
CA HIS A 38 -12.86 35.24 3.32
C HIS A 38 -13.46 35.94 4.53
N SER A 39 -14.72 36.39 4.46
CA SER A 39 -15.45 36.96 5.59
C SER A 39 -15.69 35.91 6.67
N GLY A 40 -16.30 34.78 6.32
CA GLY A 40 -16.54 33.67 7.24
C GLY A 40 -15.26 33.07 7.82
N ALA A 41 -14.19 33.00 7.03
CA ALA A 41 -12.87 32.58 7.50
C ALA A 41 -12.29 33.54 8.55
N ARG A 42 -12.47 34.86 8.38
CA ARG A 42 -12.00 35.87 9.34
C ARG A 42 -12.80 35.86 10.64
N THR A 43 -14.08 35.51 10.58
CA THR A 43 -14.96 35.43 11.75
C THR A 43 -15.12 34.00 12.30
N MET A 44 -14.30 33.05 11.81
CA MET A 44 -14.40 31.65 12.16
C MET A 44 -14.13 31.44 13.66
N HIS A 45 -14.90 30.55 14.28
CA HIS A 45 -14.64 30.14 15.66
C HIS A 45 -13.22 29.56 15.79
N ARG A 46 -12.47 30.00 16.81
CA ARG A 46 -11.04 29.64 16.98
C ARG A 46 -10.80 28.13 17.04
N GLY A 47 -11.71 27.38 17.65
CA GLY A 47 -11.63 25.92 17.70
C GLY A 47 -11.77 25.25 16.33
N LEU A 48 -12.67 25.78 15.47
CA LEU A 48 -12.82 25.27 14.10
C LEU A 48 -11.61 25.63 13.24
N ALA A 49 -11.10 26.86 13.38
CA ALA A 49 -9.88 27.29 12.69
C ALA A 49 -8.67 26.43 13.09
N ALA A 50 -8.52 26.12 14.38
CA ALA A 50 -7.46 25.25 14.88
C ALA A 50 -7.59 23.81 14.34
N TYR A 51 -8.81 23.26 14.32
CA TYR A 51 -9.08 21.94 13.74
C TYR A 51 -8.69 21.89 12.26
N LEU A 52 -9.16 22.83 11.44
CA LEU A 52 -8.83 22.88 10.01
C LEU A 52 -7.33 23.10 9.77
N ALA A 53 -6.68 23.94 10.56
CA ALA A 53 -5.22 24.10 10.49
C ALA A 53 -4.50 22.79 10.84
N GLY A 54 -5.01 22.03 11.80
CA GLY A 54 -4.52 20.70 12.15
C GLY A 54 -4.66 19.69 11.01
N GLU A 55 -5.81 19.66 10.33
CA GLU A 55 -6.03 18.82 9.14
C GLU A 55 -5.05 19.17 8.01
N VAL A 56 -4.85 20.46 7.73
CA VAL A 56 -3.85 20.93 6.74
C VAL A 56 -2.45 20.52 7.16
N ALA A 57 -2.09 20.71 8.44
CA ALA A 57 -0.79 20.31 8.96
C ALA A 57 -0.57 18.78 8.86
N LEU A 58 -1.60 17.97 9.14
CA LEU A 58 -1.56 16.52 9.03
C LEU A 58 -1.37 16.06 7.58
N CYS A 59 -2.07 16.69 6.63
CA CYS A 59 -1.89 16.45 5.21
C CYS A 59 -0.44 16.72 4.78
N TRP A 60 0.09 17.91 5.10
CA TRP A 60 1.48 18.26 4.77
C TRP A 60 2.49 17.34 5.45
N TYR A 61 2.31 17.06 6.74
CA TYR A 61 3.20 16.19 7.49
C TYR A 61 3.25 14.79 6.87
N GLY A 62 2.11 14.21 6.51
CA GLY A 62 2.07 12.91 5.83
C GLY A 62 2.70 12.91 4.44
N GLN A 63 2.74 14.04 3.73
CA GLN A 63 3.44 14.15 2.44
C GLN A 63 4.97 14.12 2.61
N PHE A 64 5.51 14.72 3.68
CA PHE A 64 6.94 14.70 3.97
C PHE A 64 7.39 13.42 4.68
N PHE A 65 6.52 12.84 5.51
CA PHE A 65 6.80 11.66 6.34
C PHE A 65 5.79 10.55 6.04
N PRO A 66 5.80 9.99 4.82
CA PRO A 66 4.77 9.09 4.35
C PRO A 66 4.77 7.72 5.06
N ASP A 67 5.87 7.42 5.75
CA ASP A 67 6.07 6.23 6.57
C ASP A 67 5.62 6.43 8.04
N GLN A 68 5.01 7.57 8.38
CA GLN A 68 4.55 7.86 9.75
C GLN A 68 3.05 8.14 9.83
N VAL A 69 2.47 8.68 8.76
CA VAL A 69 1.04 8.99 8.72
C VAL A 69 0.36 8.18 7.64
N GLY A 70 -0.72 7.54 8.05
CA GLY A 70 -1.54 6.75 7.15
C GLY A 70 -2.00 7.54 5.91
N SER A 71 -2.12 6.82 4.80
CA SER A 71 -2.49 7.39 3.50
C SER A 71 -3.89 8.00 3.51
N TYR A 72 -4.80 7.51 4.36
CA TYR A 72 -6.13 8.12 4.53
C TYR A 72 -6.05 9.45 5.27
N PHE A 73 -5.40 9.47 6.43
CA PHE A 73 -5.28 10.66 7.28
C PHE A 73 -4.56 11.83 6.59
N SER A 74 -3.68 11.52 5.64
CA SER A 74 -2.93 12.53 4.89
C SER A 74 -3.46 12.76 3.47
N HIS A 75 -4.62 12.19 3.12
CA HIS A 75 -5.24 12.31 1.80
C HIS A 75 -4.32 11.88 0.62
N ARG A 76 -3.48 10.87 0.82
CA ARG A 76 -2.51 10.33 -0.17
C ARG A 76 -2.95 9.01 -0.82
N HIS A 77 -4.17 8.56 -0.57
CA HIS A 77 -4.70 7.27 -1.02
C HIS A 77 -4.75 7.11 -2.56
N TRP A 78 -4.58 8.17 -3.34
CA TRP A 78 -4.50 8.14 -4.81
C TRP A 78 -3.14 8.60 -5.40
N ALA A 79 -2.10 8.76 -4.58
CA ALA A 79 -0.83 9.35 -5.01
C ALA A 79 0.11 8.37 -5.77
N GLY A 80 -0.19 7.07 -5.83
CA GLY A 80 0.64 6.07 -6.52
C GLY A 80 2.03 5.84 -5.88
N ASN A 81 2.19 6.25 -4.61
CA ASN A 81 3.44 6.16 -3.84
C ASN A 81 3.09 5.69 -2.41
N TRP A 82 2.66 4.44 -2.32
CA TRP A 82 2.11 3.87 -1.10
C TRP A 82 3.11 2.96 -0.41
N VAL A 83 3.08 2.96 0.92
CA VAL A 83 3.72 1.89 1.69
C VAL A 83 3.07 0.57 1.28
N GLN A 84 3.87 -0.47 1.07
CA GLN A 84 3.41 -1.81 0.74
C GLN A 84 4.01 -2.82 1.70
N THR A 85 3.23 -3.83 2.07
CA THR A 85 3.70 -4.95 2.88
C THR A 85 3.19 -6.25 2.29
N LEU A 86 4.12 -7.16 2.00
CA LEU A 86 3.86 -8.44 1.36
C LEU A 86 4.25 -9.55 2.33
N PHE A 87 3.32 -10.45 2.67
CA PHE A 87 3.57 -11.55 3.60
C PHE A 87 3.70 -12.88 2.88
N PHE A 88 4.75 -13.61 3.21
CA PHE A 88 5.06 -14.92 2.66
C PHE A 88 5.12 -15.93 3.79
N VAL A 89 4.35 -17.00 3.67
CA VAL A 89 4.30 -18.08 4.66
C VAL A 89 4.76 -19.38 4.01
N ARG A 90 5.66 -20.09 4.68
CA ARG A 90 6.14 -21.40 4.24
C ARG A 90 4.96 -22.36 4.20
N LYS A 91 4.84 -23.17 3.15
CA LYS A 91 3.63 -23.97 2.91
C LYS A 91 3.27 -24.93 4.04
N ASP A 92 4.28 -25.51 4.71
CA ASP A 92 4.11 -26.37 5.89
C ASP A 92 3.59 -25.61 7.12
N ALA A 93 3.88 -24.31 7.24
CA ALA A 93 3.44 -23.43 8.32
C ALA A 93 2.10 -22.73 8.04
N GLY A 94 1.54 -22.85 6.82
CA GLY A 94 0.28 -22.21 6.43
C GLY A 94 -0.92 -22.56 7.33
N HIS A 95 -0.90 -23.74 7.95
CA HIS A 95 -1.93 -24.17 8.91
C HIS A 95 -2.02 -23.25 10.15
N LYS A 96 -0.94 -22.55 10.52
CA LYS A 96 -0.94 -21.62 11.67
C LYS A 96 -1.84 -20.41 11.44
N LEU A 97 -2.06 -20.00 10.19
CA LEU A 97 -2.99 -18.91 9.84
C LEU A 97 -4.43 -19.21 10.30
N GLY A 98 -4.82 -20.49 10.40
CA GLY A 98 -6.13 -20.90 10.92
C GLY A 98 -6.34 -20.63 12.41
N ARG A 99 -5.29 -20.26 13.16
CA ARG A 99 -5.40 -19.87 14.58
C ARG A 99 -6.10 -18.53 14.74
N VAL A 100 -5.97 -17.63 13.76
CA VAL A 100 -6.66 -16.33 13.74
C VAL A 100 -7.93 -16.46 12.91
N LYS A 101 -9.10 -16.42 13.57
CA LYS A 101 -10.40 -16.41 12.89
C LYS A 101 -10.72 -15.00 12.39
N ALA A 102 -10.07 -14.58 11.30
CA ALA A 102 -10.30 -13.26 10.71
C ALA A 102 -11.65 -13.14 9.97
N PHE A 103 -12.21 -14.26 9.49
CA PHE A 103 -13.47 -14.30 8.76
C PHE A 103 -14.30 -15.53 9.12
N ALA A 104 -15.61 -15.46 8.86
CA ALA A 104 -16.46 -16.66 8.87
C ALA A 104 -15.88 -17.72 7.90
N PRO A 105 -15.90 -19.02 8.24
CA PRO A 105 -15.23 -20.09 7.46
C PRO A 105 -15.73 -20.25 6.01
N ASN A 106 -16.80 -19.55 5.62
CA ASN A 106 -17.30 -19.48 4.24
C ASN A 106 -17.74 -18.04 3.91
N PRO A 107 -16.82 -17.09 3.64
CA PRO A 107 -17.22 -15.79 3.16
C PRO A 107 -17.70 -15.97 1.72
N ARG A 108 -19.01 -15.84 1.49
CA ARG A 108 -19.66 -16.08 0.18
C ARG A 108 -19.04 -15.26 -0.97
N ILE A 109 -18.37 -14.15 -0.66
CA ILE A 109 -17.77 -13.22 -1.61
C ILE A 109 -16.59 -13.80 -2.41
N TRP A 110 -15.86 -14.79 -1.87
CA TRP A 110 -14.68 -15.34 -2.56
C TRP A 110 -15.04 -16.32 -3.68
N ARG A 111 -16.12 -17.10 -3.52
CA ARG A 111 -16.61 -18.04 -4.54
C ARG A 111 -17.08 -17.36 -5.83
N SER A 112 -17.50 -16.09 -5.75
CA SER A 112 -17.95 -15.31 -6.91
C SER A 112 -16.82 -14.56 -7.62
N LEU A 113 -15.69 -14.35 -6.96
CA LEU A 113 -14.55 -13.58 -7.50
C LEU A 113 -13.38 -14.47 -7.94
N GLU A 114 -13.34 -15.74 -7.52
CA GLU A 114 -12.28 -16.71 -7.82
C GLU A 114 -11.90 -16.80 -9.32
N PRO A 115 -12.83 -16.92 -10.29
CA PRO A 115 -12.45 -17.06 -11.70
C PRO A 115 -11.82 -15.79 -12.29
N LEU A 116 -12.37 -14.62 -11.96
CA LEU A 116 -11.87 -13.32 -12.42
C LEU A 116 -10.58 -12.92 -11.70
N GLY A 117 -10.50 -13.17 -10.39
CA GLY A 117 -9.33 -12.87 -9.56
C GLY A 117 -8.11 -13.73 -9.90
N MET A 118 -8.31 -15.02 -10.20
CA MET A 118 -7.21 -15.93 -10.58
C MET A 118 -6.72 -15.68 -12.01
N ALA A 119 -7.63 -15.48 -12.97
CA ALA A 119 -7.25 -15.24 -14.36
C ALA A 119 -6.60 -13.86 -14.57
N ASN A 120 -7.10 -12.82 -13.88
CA ASN A 120 -6.56 -11.46 -14.00
C ASN A 120 -5.47 -11.15 -12.97
N GLY A 121 -5.37 -11.87 -11.86
CA GLY A 121 -4.41 -11.56 -10.79
C GLY A 121 -2.96 -11.53 -11.26
N VAL A 122 -2.56 -12.49 -12.10
CA VAL A 122 -1.18 -12.61 -12.61
C VAL A 122 -0.82 -11.48 -13.58
N CYS A 123 -1.71 -11.16 -14.53
CA CYS A 123 -1.50 -10.03 -15.47
C CYS A 123 -1.48 -8.67 -14.76
N ASN A 124 -2.23 -8.53 -13.66
CA ASN A 124 -2.30 -7.28 -12.92
C ASN A 124 -1.08 -7.03 -12.02
N MET A 125 -0.41 -8.06 -11.51
CA MET A 125 0.86 -7.87 -10.80
C MET A 125 1.94 -7.22 -11.67
N ALA A 126 1.98 -7.53 -12.97
CA ALA A 126 2.87 -6.87 -13.92
C ALA A 126 2.54 -5.37 -14.11
N TYR A 127 1.25 -5.01 -14.09
CA TYR A 127 0.82 -3.60 -14.13
C TYR A 127 1.09 -2.87 -12.80
N LEU A 128 0.87 -3.52 -11.66
CA LEU A 128 1.13 -2.98 -10.32
C LEU A 128 2.62 -2.70 -10.07
N TRP A 129 3.50 -3.52 -10.65
CA TRP A 129 4.94 -3.30 -10.64
C TRP A 129 5.37 -2.06 -11.47
N LEU A 130 4.61 -1.71 -12.52
CA LEU A 130 4.84 -0.50 -13.33
C LEU A 130 4.19 0.76 -12.73
N ALA A 131 3.10 0.61 -11.99
CA ALA A 131 2.26 1.72 -11.53
C ALA A 131 2.82 2.50 -10.33
N SER A 132 3.71 1.91 -9.53
CA SER A 132 4.34 2.56 -8.38
C SER A 132 5.85 2.42 -8.44
N LEU A 133 6.58 3.49 -8.14
CA LEU A 133 8.04 3.46 -8.29
C LEU A 133 8.69 2.49 -7.29
N ASN A 134 8.27 2.51 -6.03
CA ASN A 134 8.80 1.64 -4.97
C ASN A 134 8.50 0.15 -5.19
N THR A 135 7.36 -0.19 -5.83
CA THR A 135 7.01 -1.60 -6.12
C THR A 135 7.95 -2.22 -7.15
N LYS A 136 8.74 -1.43 -7.87
CA LYS A 136 9.76 -1.96 -8.78
C LYS A 136 10.78 -2.85 -8.09
N ALA A 137 11.07 -2.59 -6.81
CA ALA A 137 12.00 -3.39 -5.99
C ALA A 137 11.42 -4.71 -5.46
N SER A 138 10.09 -4.90 -5.54
CA SER A 138 9.38 -6.00 -4.87
C SER A 138 9.97 -7.37 -5.18
N VAL A 139 10.12 -7.71 -6.46
CA VAL A 139 10.61 -9.04 -6.87
C VAL A 139 12.00 -9.32 -6.30
N GLY A 140 12.96 -8.42 -6.45
CA GLY A 140 14.30 -8.61 -5.90
C GLY A 140 14.31 -8.78 -4.38
N LEU A 141 13.51 -7.99 -3.65
CA LEU A 141 13.38 -8.13 -2.19
C LEU A 141 12.67 -9.42 -1.78
N ILE A 142 11.70 -9.91 -2.55
CA ILE A 142 11.05 -11.21 -2.32
C ILE A 142 12.07 -12.33 -2.46
N PHE A 143 12.86 -12.34 -3.54
CA PHE A 143 13.93 -13.32 -3.74
C PHE A 143 14.95 -13.29 -2.60
N GLN A 144 15.32 -12.10 -2.13
CA GLN A 144 16.21 -11.93 -0.98
C GLN A 144 15.56 -12.45 0.31
N GLY A 145 14.27 -12.19 0.53
CA GLY A 145 13.50 -12.69 1.66
C GLY A 145 13.45 -14.22 1.70
N ILE A 146 13.14 -14.87 0.57
CA ILE A 146 13.16 -16.34 0.44
C ILE A 146 14.54 -16.89 0.77
N LYS A 147 15.61 -16.27 0.23
CA LYS A 147 16.99 -16.69 0.49
C LYS A 147 17.34 -16.59 1.99
N LEU A 148 16.89 -15.54 2.67
CA LEU A 148 17.15 -15.31 4.09
C LEU A 148 16.31 -16.22 5.01
N ALA A 149 15.06 -16.51 4.64
CA ALA A 149 14.12 -17.25 5.49
C ALA A 149 14.29 -18.78 5.42
N GLY A 150 14.65 -19.33 4.25
CA GLY A 150 14.74 -20.79 4.09
C GLY A 150 15.58 -21.29 2.91
N GLY A 151 16.12 -20.37 2.11
CA GLY A 151 16.91 -20.72 0.92
C GLY A 151 16.04 -21.07 -0.30
N PRO A 152 16.67 -21.31 -1.47
CA PRO A 152 15.97 -21.46 -2.76
C PRO A 152 15.09 -22.72 -2.87
N THR A 153 15.21 -23.67 -1.94
CA THR A 153 14.38 -24.89 -1.88
C THR A 153 13.14 -24.72 -1.03
N ALA A 154 13.01 -23.63 -0.28
CA ALA A 154 11.87 -23.38 0.58
C ALA A 154 10.67 -22.89 -0.25
N ASP A 155 9.53 -23.54 -0.04
CA ASP A 155 8.31 -23.27 -0.79
C ASP A 155 7.38 -22.37 0.04
N TYR A 156 7.23 -21.12 -0.41
CA TYR A 156 6.40 -20.10 0.22
C TYR A 156 5.16 -19.83 -0.63
N SER A 157 4.04 -19.62 0.05
CA SER A 157 2.85 -19.04 -0.55
C SER A 157 2.75 -17.58 -0.15
N ASP A 158 2.39 -16.73 -1.13
CA ASP A 158 1.94 -15.38 -0.84
C ASP A 158 0.53 -15.46 -0.23
N TYR A 159 0.40 -14.97 1.01
CA TYR A 159 -0.84 -15.01 1.77
C TYR A 159 -1.46 -13.63 1.96
N PHE A 160 -0.81 -12.57 1.46
CA PHE A 160 -1.42 -11.26 1.42
C PHE A 160 -1.57 -10.84 -0.04
N PRO A 161 -2.67 -11.25 -0.70
CA PRO A 161 -3.02 -10.65 -1.97
C PRO A 161 -3.40 -9.18 -1.70
N ILE A 162 -2.41 -8.29 -1.67
CA ILE A 162 -2.59 -6.92 -2.17
C ILE A 162 -2.67 -7.01 -3.70
N GLY A 163 -3.55 -7.88 -4.17
CA GLY A 163 -3.86 -8.09 -5.56
C GLY A 163 -5.13 -7.33 -5.88
N LEU A 164 -5.18 -6.82 -7.10
CA LEU A 164 -6.30 -6.22 -7.85
C LEU A 164 -7.60 -5.93 -7.09
N THR A 165 -8.23 -6.88 -6.40
CA THR A 165 -9.42 -6.69 -5.56
C THR A 165 -9.27 -5.53 -4.56
N GLN A 166 -8.12 -5.33 -3.92
CA GLN A 166 -7.93 -4.17 -3.03
C GLN A 166 -7.91 -2.84 -3.78
N TRP A 167 -7.27 -2.81 -4.95
CA TRP A 167 -7.21 -1.62 -5.81
C TRP A 167 -8.53 -1.35 -6.56
N CYS A 168 -9.22 -2.40 -7.03
CA CYS A 168 -10.46 -2.34 -7.80
C CYS A 168 -11.71 -2.18 -6.93
N CYS A 169 -11.65 -2.56 -5.64
CA CYS A 169 -12.75 -2.35 -4.69
C CYS A 169 -12.52 -1.15 -3.77
N GLY A 170 -11.44 -0.39 -3.96
CA GLY A 170 -11.11 0.76 -3.11
C GLY A 170 -10.84 0.39 -1.64
N ASP A 171 -10.53 -0.88 -1.36
CA ASP A 171 -10.13 -1.36 -0.03
C ASP A 171 -8.64 -1.08 0.19
N PHE A 172 -8.32 0.17 0.52
CA PHE A 172 -6.96 0.58 0.85
C PHE A 172 -6.66 0.34 2.33
N ARG A 173 -6.54 -0.91 2.75
CA ARG A 173 -5.97 -1.17 4.08
C ARG A 173 -4.57 -0.59 4.12
N ASP A 174 -4.37 0.36 5.02
CA ASP A 174 -3.14 1.12 5.12
C ASP A 174 -2.00 0.24 5.62
N ALA A 175 -1.25 -0.30 4.67
CA ALA A 175 -0.16 -1.25 4.88
C ALA A 175 0.94 -0.71 5.80
N LEU A 176 0.96 0.60 6.06
CA LEU A 176 1.80 1.22 7.07
C LEU A 176 1.66 0.53 8.44
N TYR A 177 0.44 0.16 8.83
CA TYR A 177 0.16 -0.37 10.16
C TYR A 177 0.47 -1.86 10.31
N ALA A 178 0.89 -2.56 9.24
CA ALA A 178 1.30 -3.95 9.34
C ALA A 178 2.51 -4.12 10.28
N LEU A 179 3.46 -3.18 10.27
CA LEU A 179 4.66 -3.25 11.10
C LEU A 179 4.35 -3.19 12.61
N PRO A 180 3.57 -2.21 13.12
CA PRO A 180 3.10 -2.22 14.51
C PRO A 180 2.29 -3.46 14.91
N LEU A 181 1.67 -4.16 13.96
CA LEU A 181 0.85 -5.35 14.22
C LEU A 181 1.67 -6.65 14.28
N LEU A 182 2.93 -6.67 13.83
CA LEU A 182 3.75 -7.89 13.83
C LEU A 182 3.83 -8.60 15.20
N PRO A 183 4.04 -7.90 16.34
CA PRO A 183 4.12 -8.56 17.64
C PRO A 183 2.82 -9.29 18.00
N ALA A 184 1.67 -8.66 17.74
CA ALA A 184 0.37 -9.27 17.98
C ALA A 184 0.11 -10.45 17.02
N MET A 185 0.51 -10.34 15.75
CA MET A 185 0.43 -11.45 14.80
C MET A 185 1.26 -12.63 15.27
N GLN A 186 2.49 -12.39 15.72
CA GLN A 186 3.39 -13.41 16.22
C GLN A 186 2.87 -14.07 17.50
N GLU A 187 2.33 -13.28 18.45
CA GLU A 187 1.69 -13.79 19.67
C GLU A 187 0.55 -14.77 19.35
N GLN A 188 -0.29 -14.45 18.36
CA GLN A 188 -1.45 -15.27 18.01
C GLN A 188 -1.10 -16.48 17.14
N LEU A 189 -0.13 -16.34 16.24
CA LEU A 189 0.19 -17.34 15.23
C LEU A 189 1.32 -18.27 15.67
N GLY A 190 2.32 -17.76 16.39
CA GLY A 190 3.47 -18.52 16.88
C GLY A 190 4.29 -19.14 15.75
N PHE A 191 4.74 -18.33 14.80
CA PHE A 191 5.65 -18.78 13.75
C PHE A 191 7.05 -19.02 14.30
N GLU A 192 7.74 -20.01 13.75
CA GLU A 192 9.17 -20.21 13.93
C GLU A 192 9.98 -19.35 12.95
N SER A 193 11.27 -19.17 13.24
CA SER A 193 12.19 -18.44 12.36
C SER A 193 12.16 -19.05 10.96
N GLY A 194 11.97 -18.22 9.95
CA GLY A 194 11.87 -18.61 8.55
C GLY A 194 10.51 -19.14 8.11
N GLU A 195 9.52 -19.30 9.00
CA GLU A 195 8.20 -19.79 8.59
C GLU A 195 7.31 -18.70 8.00
N CYS A 196 7.48 -17.45 8.40
CA CYS A 196 6.73 -16.33 7.88
C CYS A 196 7.60 -15.07 7.85
N PHE A 197 7.75 -14.49 6.66
CA PHE A 197 8.44 -13.22 6.49
C PHE A 197 7.57 -12.19 5.77
N MET A 198 7.85 -10.92 6.04
CA MET A 198 7.22 -9.76 5.43
C MET A 198 8.26 -8.93 4.68
N VAL A 199 7.97 -8.57 3.44
CA VAL A 199 8.69 -7.54 2.71
C VAL A 199 7.92 -6.23 2.83
N ARG A 200 8.55 -5.19 3.39
CA ARG A 200 8.02 -3.83 3.47
C ARG A 200 8.74 -2.93 2.48
N LEU A 201 7.95 -2.18 1.72
CA LEU A 201 8.38 -1.08 0.87
C LEU A 201 7.81 0.21 1.44
N GLY A 202 8.65 1.14 1.84
CA GLY A 202 8.26 2.48 2.25
C GLY A 202 7.87 3.36 1.05
N ALA A 203 7.38 4.55 1.34
CA ALA A 203 7.00 5.54 0.33
C ALA A 203 8.02 6.70 0.27
N PHE A 204 8.13 7.34 -0.89
CA PHE A 204 8.98 8.52 -1.07
C PHE A 204 8.34 9.75 -0.43
N GLY A 205 9.06 10.45 0.44
CA GLY A 205 8.59 11.75 0.93
C GLY A 205 8.61 12.81 -0.18
N MET A 206 7.82 13.87 -0.01
CA MET A 206 7.90 15.03 -0.90
C MET A 206 9.32 15.58 -0.90
N PHE A 207 9.88 15.77 -2.10
CA PHE A 207 11.27 16.20 -2.34
C PHE A 207 12.36 15.23 -1.85
N GLN A 208 12.02 14.00 -1.51
CA GLN A 208 12.99 12.96 -1.18
C GLN A 208 13.24 12.07 -2.41
N ASP A 209 14.50 11.66 -2.58
CA ASP A 209 14.94 10.75 -3.62
C ASP A 209 15.12 9.31 -3.12
N THR A 210 14.84 9.07 -1.84
CA THR A 210 14.92 7.74 -1.22
C THR A 210 13.64 7.35 -0.47
N ALA A 211 13.39 6.05 -0.39
CA ALA A 211 12.34 5.44 0.42
C ALA A 211 12.93 4.26 1.20
N THR A 212 12.36 3.92 2.37
CA THR A 212 12.86 2.79 3.16
C THR A 212 12.40 1.44 2.60
N TRP A 213 13.11 0.37 2.90
CA TRP A 213 12.62 -1.00 2.72
C TRP A 213 13.09 -1.89 3.87
N GLY A 214 12.40 -3.00 4.10
CA GLY A 214 12.79 -3.99 5.09
C GLY A 214 12.24 -5.39 4.83
N ILE A 215 13.00 -6.40 5.21
CA ILE A 215 12.62 -7.81 5.25
C ILE A 215 12.54 -8.19 6.73
N TYR A 216 11.37 -8.60 7.16
CA TYR A 216 11.07 -8.94 8.55
C TYR A 216 10.71 -10.41 8.63
N ASP A 217 11.31 -11.14 9.56
CA ASP A 217 10.78 -12.42 10.01
C ASP A 217 9.76 -12.15 11.11
N LEU A 218 8.63 -12.87 11.13
CA LEU A 218 7.60 -12.64 12.15
C LEU A 218 8.07 -12.99 13.56
N LYS A 219 9.00 -13.94 13.71
CA LYS A 219 9.58 -14.30 15.00
C LYS A 219 10.75 -13.39 15.36
N ASP A 220 11.67 -13.18 14.42
CA ASP A 220 12.96 -12.53 14.72
C ASP A 220 12.95 -11.02 14.48
N GLY A 221 11.90 -10.47 13.87
CA GLY A 221 11.78 -9.05 13.56
C GLY A 221 12.57 -8.65 12.30
N LEU A 222 13.17 -7.46 12.30
CA LEU A 222 13.88 -6.95 11.11
C LEU A 222 15.16 -7.76 10.84
N ILE A 223 15.20 -8.47 9.72
CA ILE A 223 16.37 -9.25 9.28
C ILE A 223 17.32 -8.40 8.43
N LYS A 224 16.76 -7.65 7.48
CA LYS A 224 17.54 -6.80 6.57
C LYS A 224 16.71 -5.59 6.18
N GLY A 225 17.35 -4.43 6.04
CA GLY A 225 16.69 -3.22 5.55
C GLY A 225 17.66 -2.27 4.90
N GLY A 226 17.11 -1.24 4.25
CA GLY A 226 17.91 -0.25 3.55
C GLY A 226 17.06 0.86 2.94
N LEU A 227 17.67 1.56 1.97
CA LEU A 227 17.05 2.63 1.21
C LEU A 227 16.95 2.25 -0.26
N LEU A 228 15.79 2.47 -0.85
CA LEU A 228 15.59 2.49 -2.29
C LEU A 228 15.85 3.91 -2.79
N SER A 229 16.56 4.08 -3.90
CA SER A 229 16.69 5.39 -4.55
C SER A 229 15.84 5.48 -5.82
N VAL A 230 15.29 6.66 -6.10
CA VAL A 230 14.59 6.97 -7.36
C VAL A 230 15.51 6.62 -8.54
N SER A 231 16.79 7.02 -8.47
CA SER A 231 17.77 6.75 -9.53
C SER A 231 17.95 5.26 -9.83
N ALA A 232 18.01 4.40 -8.81
CA ALA A 232 18.13 2.96 -9.01
C ALA A 232 16.85 2.36 -9.60
N LEU A 233 15.68 2.74 -9.06
CA LEU A 233 14.39 2.21 -9.51
C LEU A 233 14.00 2.69 -10.92
N SER A 234 14.40 3.90 -11.30
CA SER A 234 14.17 4.44 -12.65
C SER A 234 14.94 3.68 -13.73
N LYS A 235 16.02 2.97 -13.37
CA LYS A 235 16.75 2.09 -14.30
C LYS A 235 16.07 0.74 -14.50
N MET A 236 15.13 0.36 -13.63
CA MET A 236 14.31 -0.83 -13.79
C MET A 236 13.17 -0.49 -14.78
N ASN A 237 13.28 -1.03 -15.99
CA ASN A 237 12.38 -0.81 -17.13
C ASN A 237 11.11 -1.67 -17.00
N ALA A 238 10.76 -2.47 -18.02
CA ALA A 238 9.51 -3.23 -18.06
C ALA A 238 9.62 -4.68 -17.56
N PHE A 239 10.82 -5.15 -17.17
CA PHE A 239 11.03 -6.52 -16.71
C PHE A 239 11.29 -6.60 -15.19
N PRO A 240 10.42 -7.29 -14.42
CA PRO A 240 10.58 -7.44 -12.97
C PRO A 240 11.88 -8.10 -12.53
N SER A 241 12.48 -8.96 -13.38
CA SER A 241 13.76 -9.62 -13.12
C SER A 241 14.93 -8.65 -12.93
N GLN A 242 14.84 -7.42 -13.44
CA GLN A 242 15.89 -6.41 -13.27
C GLN A 242 16.09 -6.00 -11.81
N SER A 243 15.05 -6.11 -10.99
CA SER A 243 15.15 -5.83 -9.55
C SER A 243 16.00 -6.87 -8.81
N VAL A 244 16.07 -8.11 -9.29
CA VAL A 244 16.88 -9.18 -8.70
C VAL A 244 18.36 -8.85 -8.85
N SER A 245 18.78 -8.46 -10.06
CA SER A 245 20.18 -8.09 -10.32
C SER A 245 20.58 -6.81 -9.62
N ALA A 246 19.70 -5.80 -9.59
CA ALA A 246 20.01 -4.49 -9.01
C ALA A 246 20.12 -4.49 -7.47
N LEU A 247 19.49 -5.46 -6.81
CA LEU A 247 19.50 -5.61 -5.35
C LEU A 247 20.41 -6.73 -4.86
N ALA A 248 21.08 -7.46 -5.75
CA ALA A 248 22.03 -8.50 -5.38
C ALA A 248 23.27 -7.95 -4.64
N ASP A 249 23.62 -6.69 -4.91
CA ASP A 249 24.82 -6.01 -4.39
C ASP A 249 24.51 -5.02 -3.24
N GLN A 250 23.25 -4.93 -2.79
CA GLN A 250 22.79 -4.12 -1.64
C GLN A 250 22.38 -5.02 -0.48
#